data_AF-A0A7V2WE14-F1
#
_entry.id   AF-A0A7V2WE14-F1
#
_cell.length_a   1.000
_cell.length_b   1.000
_cell.length_c   1.000
_cell.angle_alpha   90.00
_cell.angle_beta   90.00
_cell.angle_gamma   90.00
#
_symmetry.space_group_name_H-M   'P 1'
#
loop_
_entity.id
_entity.type
_entity.pdbx_description
1 polymer ?
#
loop_
_entity_poly.entity_id
_entity_poly.type
_entity_poly.pdbx_seq_one_letter_code
_entity_poly.pdbx_strand_id
1 'polypeptide(L)'
;MKIYNITNMKKLVLFFAASVLLFFSACVKQDFDTPPIKEIPVGTVYTIAQLRQMYADSGAYQFKTDASVYAVVTMDESSGNIYKSAYIQDANDAVNVHLMQTGGLRIGDSIRIYLKNVVLSDYSGMFQLDNVNNDSSIIIIATGKDIQPKEATIDELLANKYQAQLVKLSNVQFAETDTGKVFAVTGSSATNRKLENCQGKQVDVRTSSYATFAQAKVPDKRGSLVAIVGTFNGSPQLYLRSLSEVVMDSARCETGGGGGTPVTAVDSVHENFDNAENYTDIAIDGWTNIKVAGDRAWQGKIHNTDKYAQASGYNSGLSDMETWLITPPVKNSNGDKVLTFKSAMAYWKHTGNDKPLTVLASTDFDGTNFATATWTELSPVLPDANGANYAWVESGNVSLANFKGNVAIAFKYKGSDTESTSIQLDDVVITKGNGGGGGNPPGAVTSLDVDFSNQTNNSDIALNGWLNVATAGSRLWRAKEFPAGSGELYAQGTSYKSNEENISWLITPPIDLDAMTNPTLSFDTEKAYWNHTTDKPFQVFISSDFDGTNVSSATWTEINAKVAVESDADNTWIHSGDIDLSSYSGK
;
A
#
# COMPACT_ATOMS: atom_id res chain seq x y z
N MET A 1 -62.25 48.68 39.54
CA MET A 1 -62.04 50.12 39.83
C MET A 1 -61.82 50.29 41.33
N LYS A 2 -60.59 50.54 41.77
CA LYS A 2 -60.24 51.44 42.89
C LYS A 2 -58.72 51.49 43.06
N ILE A 3 -58.19 52.69 42.83
CA ILE A 3 -56.84 53.14 43.09
C ILE A 3 -56.72 53.46 44.59
N TYR A 4 -55.62 53.08 45.24
CA TYR A 4 -55.10 53.71 46.47
C TYR A 4 -53.57 53.66 46.39
N ASN A 5 -52.92 54.72 45.91
CA ASN A 5 -52.44 55.92 46.61
C ASN A 5 -51.23 55.70 47.53
N ILE A 6 -50.12 56.22 47.02
CA ILE A 6 -48.75 56.32 47.55
C ILE A 6 -48.72 57.40 48.63
N THR A 7 -48.80 57.05 49.92
CA THR A 7 -48.51 58.04 51.00
C THR A 7 -48.11 57.45 52.36
N ASN A 8 -47.55 56.24 52.45
CA ASN A 8 -47.06 55.71 53.75
C ASN A 8 -45.65 55.09 53.72
N MET A 9 -44.83 55.45 52.73
CA MET A 9 -43.47 54.93 52.57
C MET A 9 -42.38 55.74 53.30
N LYS A 10 -42.75 56.65 54.22
CA LYS A 10 -41.80 57.52 54.95
C LYS A 10 -41.81 57.37 56.46
N LYS A 11 -42.72 56.59 57.06
CA LYS A 11 -42.73 56.32 58.52
C LYS A 11 -42.30 54.90 58.91
N LEU A 12 -42.13 53.99 57.95
CA LEU A 12 -41.59 52.64 58.18
C LEU A 12 -40.05 52.57 58.11
N VAL A 13 -39.38 53.67 57.77
CA VAL A 13 -37.91 53.76 57.72
C VAL A 13 -37.32 54.16 59.08
N LEU A 14 -38.12 54.72 59.99
CA LEU A 14 -37.62 55.28 61.24
C LEU A 14 -37.70 54.33 62.46
N PHE A 15 -38.30 53.14 62.32
CA PHE A 15 -38.35 52.13 63.41
C PHE A 15 -37.45 50.91 63.17
N PHE A 16 -36.76 50.82 62.02
CA PHE A 16 -35.81 49.76 61.71
C PHE A 16 -34.34 50.18 61.92
N ALA A 17 -34.08 51.44 62.27
CA ALA A 17 -32.75 52.00 62.48
C ALA A 17 -32.26 51.94 63.94
N ALA A 18 -33.06 51.42 64.88
CA ALA A 18 -32.75 51.43 66.31
C ALA A 18 -32.59 50.03 66.96
N SER A 19 -32.50 48.96 66.16
CA SER A 19 -32.22 47.59 66.64
C SER A 19 -30.91 47.00 66.10
N VAL A 20 -30.06 47.80 65.45
CA VAL A 20 -28.77 47.37 64.86
C VAL A 20 -27.58 47.98 65.61
N LEU A 21 -27.66 48.07 66.94
CA LEU A 21 -26.62 48.73 67.76
C LEU A 21 -26.25 47.97 69.05
N LEU A 22 -26.42 46.65 69.08
CA LEU A 22 -26.04 45.79 70.22
C LEU A 22 -25.47 44.43 69.79
N PHE A 23 -24.43 44.39 68.94
CA PHE A 23 -23.57 43.18 68.79
C PHE A 23 -22.12 43.54 68.41
N PHE A 24 -21.48 44.46 69.14
CA PHE A 24 -20.02 44.61 69.11
C PHE A 24 -19.42 44.16 70.44
N SER A 25 -19.18 42.86 70.61
CA SER A 25 -18.05 42.28 71.37
C SER A 25 -18.21 40.77 71.50
N ALA A 26 -17.98 40.08 70.39
CA ALA A 26 -17.48 38.71 70.39
C ALA A 26 -16.66 38.51 69.11
N CYS A 27 -15.58 39.29 68.95
CA CYS A 27 -14.49 38.84 68.11
C CYS A 27 -13.89 37.61 68.80
N VAL A 28 -14.42 36.43 68.49
CA VAL A 28 -13.59 35.23 68.55
C VAL A 28 -12.50 35.49 67.52
N LYS A 29 -11.27 35.78 67.98
CA LYS A 29 -10.09 35.58 67.15
C LYS A 29 -10.07 34.09 66.80
N GLN A 30 -10.67 33.74 65.67
CA GLN A 30 -10.26 32.54 64.97
C GLN A 30 -9.00 32.93 64.21
N ASP A 31 -7.90 33.01 64.97
CA ASP A 31 -6.60 32.68 64.40
C ASP A 31 -6.73 31.20 64.00
N PHE A 32 -7.29 30.96 62.80
CA PHE A 32 -7.17 29.66 62.18
C PHE A 32 -5.68 29.45 62.03
N ASP A 33 -5.13 28.50 62.80
CA ASP A 33 -3.82 27.95 62.53
C ASP A 33 -3.85 27.49 61.08
N THR A 34 -3.24 28.29 60.20
CA THR A 34 -3.03 27.87 58.81
C THR A 34 -2.16 26.63 58.93
N PRO A 35 -2.64 25.45 58.48
CA PRO A 35 -1.85 24.24 58.59
C PRO A 35 -0.46 24.52 57.99
N PRO A 36 0.62 24.10 58.66
CA PRO A 36 1.96 24.44 58.23
C PRO A 36 2.14 24.07 56.76
N ILE A 37 2.58 25.03 55.95
CA ILE A 37 2.91 24.79 54.55
C ILE A 37 4.03 23.75 54.56
N LYS A 38 3.76 22.58 53.98
CA LYS A 38 4.74 21.51 53.84
C LYS A 38 5.78 21.97 52.81
N GLU A 39 6.84 22.62 53.26
CA GLU A 39 7.97 23.00 52.42
C GLU A 39 8.78 21.75 52.06
N ILE A 40 8.44 21.13 50.93
CA ILE A 40 9.25 20.05 50.35
C ILE A 40 10.43 20.71 49.61
N PRO A 41 11.70 20.46 50.00
CA PRO A 41 12.85 21.07 49.35
C PRO A 41 12.90 20.79 47.85
N VAL A 42 13.45 21.72 47.07
CA VAL A 42 13.67 21.51 45.62
C VAL A 42 14.91 20.66 45.38
N GLY A 43 16.04 21.06 45.96
CA GLY A 43 17.32 20.37 45.74
C GLY A 43 17.81 20.44 44.29
N THR A 44 18.68 19.51 43.90
CA THR A 44 19.18 19.41 42.52
C THR A 44 18.08 18.94 41.58
N VAL A 45 17.86 19.66 40.48
CA VAL A 45 16.85 19.30 39.48
C VAL A 45 17.46 18.45 38.38
N TYR A 46 16.85 17.29 38.12
CA TYR A 46 17.23 16.37 37.05
C TYR A 46 16.15 16.33 35.96
N THR A 47 16.57 16.15 34.70
CA THR A 47 15.69 15.70 33.62
C THR A 47 15.51 14.19 33.68
N ILE A 48 14.43 13.65 33.10
CA ILE A 48 14.21 12.20 33.06
C ILE A 48 15.34 11.49 32.30
N ALA A 49 15.87 12.11 31.23
CA ALA A 49 17.03 11.58 30.51
C ALA A 49 18.29 11.46 31.41
N GLN A 50 18.53 12.44 32.29
CA GLN A 50 19.63 12.36 33.26
C GLN A 50 19.41 11.25 34.29
N LEU A 51 18.17 11.03 34.73
CA LEU A 51 17.83 9.92 35.63
C LEU A 51 18.09 8.57 34.96
N ARG A 52 17.69 8.41 33.69
CA ARG A 52 17.97 7.22 32.90
C ARG A 52 19.47 6.98 32.73
N GLN A 53 20.24 8.03 32.42
CA GLN A 53 21.69 7.92 32.28
C GLN A 53 22.35 7.51 33.60
N MET A 54 21.92 8.08 34.73
CA MET A 54 22.43 7.72 36.05
C MET A 54 22.19 6.24 36.37
N TYR A 55 21.02 5.71 36.01
CA TYR A 55 20.73 4.28 36.12
C TYR A 55 21.56 3.43 35.17
N ALA A 56 21.73 3.87 33.91
CA ALA A 56 22.58 3.16 32.94
C ALA A 56 24.04 3.05 33.41
N ASP A 57 24.55 4.10 34.06
CA ASP A 57 25.94 4.16 34.53
C ASP A 57 26.18 3.35 35.81
N SER A 58 25.18 3.27 36.71
CA SER A 58 25.39 2.78 38.08
C SER A 58 24.41 1.70 38.56
N GLY A 59 23.42 1.34 37.74
CA GLY A 59 22.34 0.46 38.14
C GLY A 59 21.40 1.12 39.15
N ALA A 60 20.84 0.31 40.06
CA ALA A 60 19.88 0.81 41.05
C ALA A 60 20.51 1.86 41.97
N TYR A 61 19.86 3.02 42.09
CA TYR A 61 20.40 4.18 42.80
C TYR A 61 19.36 4.82 43.71
N GLN A 62 19.68 4.97 45.00
CA GLN A 62 18.82 5.68 45.95
C GLN A 62 19.36 7.08 46.22
N PHE A 63 18.53 8.10 45.96
CA PHE A 63 18.86 9.48 46.27
C PHE A 63 18.98 9.70 47.78
N LYS A 64 20.13 10.22 48.22
CA LYS A 64 20.42 10.55 49.62
C LYS A 64 20.29 12.04 49.95
N THR A 65 20.41 12.89 48.94
CA THR A 65 20.32 14.35 49.06
C THR A 65 19.03 14.88 48.46
N ASP A 66 18.74 16.14 48.73
CA ASP A 66 17.57 16.82 48.18
C ASP A 66 17.73 16.93 46.65
N ALA A 67 16.77 16.39 45.90
CA ALA A 67 16.71 16.41 44.45
C ALA A 67 15.26 16.38 43.97
N SER A 68 15.00 16.84 42.75
CA SER A 68 13.66 16.85 42.15
C SER A 68 13.69 16.55 40.66
N VAL A 69 12.55 16.11 40.13
CA VAL A 69 12.25 16.03 38.69
C VAL A 69 10.89 16.67 38.43
N TYR A 70 10.75 17.34 37.28
CA TYR A 70 9.51 17.96 36.82
C TYR A 70 9.02 17.24 35.57
N ALA A 71 7.73 16.95 35.52
CA ALA A 71 7.12 16.24 34.40
C ALA A 71 5.62 16.47 34.37
N VAL A 72 4.96 15.97 33.33
CA VAL A 72 3.51 15.89 33.23
C VAL A 72 3.09 14.42 33.28
N VAL A 73 2.01 14.12 34.00
CA VAL A 73 1.40 12.79 34.02
C VAL A 73 0.74 12.47 32.67
N THR A 74 1.21 11.41 32.01
CA THR A 74 0.70 10.92 30.73
C THR A 74 -0.24 9.72 30.89
N MET A 75 -0.18 8.97 31.99
CA MET A 75 -1.15 7.93 32.35
C MET A 75 -1.22 7.76 33.87
N ASP A 76 -2.43 7.62 34.41
CA ASP A 76 -2.71 7.38 35.83
C ASP A 76 -3.60 6.12 36.04
N GLU A 77 -3.87 5.77 37.29
CA GLU A 77 -4.60 4.55 37.68
C GLU A 77 -6.12 4.59 37.44
N SER A 78 -6.69 5.72 37.00
CA SER A 78 -8.14 5.94 36.88
C SER A 78 -8.86 4.91 36.01
N SER A 79 -8.19 4.38 34.98
CA SER A 79 -8.77 3.35 34.13
C SER A 79 -8.73 1.96 34.73
N GLY A 80 -7.96 1.75 35.80
CA GLY A 80 -7.68 0.45 36.42
C GLY A 80 -6.72 -0.43 35.62
N ASN A 81 -6.19 0.07 34.49
CA ASN A 81 -5.27 -0.72 33.64
C ASN A 81 -3.85 -0.83 34.23
N ILE A 82 -3.50 0.09 35.14
CA ILE A 82 -2.25 0.09 35.91
C ILE A 82 -2.58 0.22 37.40
N TYR A 83 -1.67 -0.24 38.26
CA TYR A 83 -1.85 -0.27 39.71
C TYR A 83 -0.58 0.15 40.42
N LYS A 84 -0.70 1.05 41.38
CA LYS A 84 0.39 1.75 42.07
C LYS A 84 1.42 2.32 41.11
N SER A 85 0.95 2.84 39.99
CA SER A 85 1.81 3.35 38.93
C SER A 85 1.20 4.58 38.28
N ALA A 86 2.06 5.50 37.89
CA ALA A 86 1.75 6.58 36.97
C ALA A 86 2.91 6.74 35.97
N TYR A 87 2.60 7.09 34.73
CA TYR A 87 3.62 7.43 33.74
C TYR A 87 3.72 8.94 33.63
N ILE A 88 4.95 9.45 33.63
CA ILE A 88 5.23 10.88 33.56
C ILE A 88 6.22 11.14 32.43
N GLN A 89 6.10 12.30 31.77
CA GLN A 89 6.94 12.68 30.66
C GLN A 89 7.36 14.15 30.78
N ASP A 90 8.64 14.42 30.53
CA ASP A 90 9.19 15.76 30.37
C ASP A 90 9.29 16.11 28.87
N ALA A 91 10.04 17.15 28.51
CA ALA A 91 10.17 17.57 27.11
C ALA A 91 10.84 16.52 26.20
N ASN A 92 11.64 15.60 26.76
CA ASN A 92 12.52 14.72 26.00
C ASN A 92 12.32 13.22 26.31
N ASP A 93 11.89 12.87 27.52
CA ASP A 93 11.86 11.49 27.98
C ASP A 93 10.72 11.22 28.99
N ALA A 94 10.46 9.96 29.29
CA ALA A 94 9.39 9.51 30.18
C ALA A 94 9.87 8.45 31.17
N VAL A 95 9.15 8.26 32.28
CA VAL A 95 9.46 7.25 33.30
C VAL A 95 8.19 6.74 33.99
N ASN A 96 8.21 5.47 34.40
CA ASN A 96 7.18 4.93 35.30
C ASN A 96 7.47 5.37 36.75
N VAL A 97 6.45 5.82 37.45
CA VAL A 97 6.50 6.19 38.86
C VAL A 97 5.77 5.10 39.64
N HIS A 98 6.50 4.26 40.36
CA HIS A 98 5.93 3.26 41.25
C HIS A 98 5.60 3.88 42.61
N LEU A 99 4.30 3.93 42.92
CA LEU A 99 3.75 4.62 44.07
C LEU A 99 3.64 3.67 45.28
N MET A 100 3.92 4.17 46.49
CA MET A 100 3.74 3.36 47.71
C MET A 100 2.26 3.09 48.02
N GLN A 101 1.37 4.01 47.62
CA GLN A 101 -0.08 3.96 47.77
C GLN A 101 -0.79 4.43 46.50
N THR A 102 -2.06 4.03 46.32
CA THR A 102 -2.84 4.37 45.12
C THR A 102 -3.36 5.80 45.14
N GLY A 103 -3.59 6.37 43.95
CA GLY A 103 -4.27 7.65 43.75
C GLY A 103 -3.37 8.88 43.90
N GLY A 104 -3.99 10.06 43.76
CA GLY A 104 -3.34 11.37 43.93
C GLY A 104 -2.84 12.03 42.64
N LEU A 105 -2.88 11.34 41.50
CA LEU A 105 -2.46 11.88 40.20
C LEU A 105 -3.56 11.74 39.14
N ARG A 106 -3.61 12.68 38.21
CA ARG A 106 -4.46 12.66 37.01
C ARG A 106 -3.63 12.98 35.77
N ILE A 107 -3.99 12.39 34.64
CA ILE A 107 -3.47 12.77 33.32
C ILE A 107 -3.57 14.30 33.17
N GLY A 108 -2.48 14.91 32.69
CA GLY A 108 -2.37 16.35 32.52
C GLY A 108 -1.93 17.11 33.77
N ASP A 109 -1.74 16.45 34.92
CA ASP A 109 -1.10 17.08 36.07
C ASP A 109 0.38 17.34 35.76
N SER A 110 0.77 18.62 35.77
CA SER A 110 2.16 19.03 35.83
C SER A 110 2.62 18.94 37.28
N ILE A 111 3.64 18.12 37.52
CA ILE A 111 4.09 17.77 38.86
C ILE A 111 5.57 18.02 39.07
N ARG A 112 5.95 18.15 40.33
CA ARG A 112 7.32 17.97 40.81
C ARG A 112 7.38 16.76 41.73
N ILE A 113 8.32 15.85 41.48
CA ILE A 113 8.62 14.74 42.38
C ILE A 113 9.92 15.05 43.11
N TYR A 114 9.88 15.10 44.44
CA TYR A 114 11.03 15.15 45.32
C TYR A 114 11.61 13.75 45.49
N LEU A 115 12.89 13.62 45.13
CA LEU A 115 13.54 12.35 44.89
C LEU A 115 14.26 11.78 46.12
N LYS A 116 14.40 12.50 47.23
CA LYS A 116 15.11 11.95 48.40
C LYS A 116 14.43 10.68 48.90
N ASN A 117 15.20 9.60 49.04
CA ASN A 117 14.78 8.23 49.34
C ASN A 117 14.01 7.49 48.22
N VAL A 118 13.72 8.14 47.09
CA VAL A 118 13.27 7.48 45.85
C VAL A 118 14.43 6.68 45.29
N VAL A 119 14.11 5.54 44.68
CA VAL A 119 15.08 4.62 44.09
C VAL A 119 14.89 4.60 42.58
N LEU A 120 15.95 4.89 41.82
CA LEU A 120 16.03 4.52 40.41
C LEU A 120 16.18 3.01 40.35
N SER A 121 15.23 2.33 39.72
CA SER A 121 15.26 0.86 39.61
C SER A 121 14.67 0.41 38.27
N ASP A 122 14.68 -0.90 38.10
CA ASP A 122 14.05 -1.60 36.99
C ASP A 122 13.10 -2.68 37.53
N TYR A 123 11.96 -2.84 36.86
CA TYR A 123 11.09 -3.98 37.07
C TYR A 123 10.84 -4.69 35.74
N SER A 124 11.46 -5.86 35.57
CA SER A 124 11.34 -6.68 34.35
C SER A 124 11.67 -5.90 33.06
N GLY A 125 12.72 -5.07 33.07
CA GLY A 125 13.14 -4.28 31.91
C GLY A 125 12.44 -2.93 31.78
N MET A 126 11.54 -2.57 32.70
CA MET A 126 10.91 -1.25 32.77
C MET A 126 11.62 -0.34 33.79
N PHE A 127 12.30 0.71 33.30
CA PHE A 127 12.90 1.74 34.15
C PHE A 127 11.83 2.53 34.93
N GLN A 128 12.08 2.74 36.22
CA GLN A 128 11.12 3.38 37.11
C GLN A 128 11.75 4.20 38.24
N LEU A 129 10.95 5.14 38.76
CA LEU A 129 11.13 5.76 40.07
C LEU A 129 10.33 4.94 41.09
N ASP A 130 11.02 4.25 41.98
CA ASP A 130 10.42 3.40 43.00
C ASP A 130 10.43 4.06 44.38
N ASN A 131 9.56 3.60 45.27
CA ASN A 131 9.37 4.12 46.63
C ASN A 131 8.90 5.59 46.64
N VAL A 132 8.05 5.98 45.68
CA VAL A 132 7.48 7.34 45.60
C VAL A 132 6.22 7.42 46.46
N ASN A 133 6.23 8.26 47.49
CA ASN A 133 5.08 8.50 48.34
C ASN A 133 4.24 9.64 47.76
N ASN A 134 2.98 9.39 47.40
CA ASN A 134 2.14 10.40 46.75
C ASN A 134 1.87 11.65 47.63
N ASP A 135 1.85 11.52 48.96
CA ASP A 135 1.54 12.61 49.89
C ASP A 135 2.77 13.44 50.30
N SER A 136 3.98 12.86 50.24
CA SER A 136 5.21 13.52 50.70
C SER A 136 6.25 13.78 49.63
N SER A 137 6.17 13.10 48.49
CA SER A 137 7.14 13.26 47.40
C SER A 137 6.59 14.08 46.25
N ILE A 138 5.27 14.21 46.10
CA ILE A 138 4.68 14.83 44.91
C ILE A 138 4.05 16.18 45.25
N ILE A 139 4.31 17.18 44.39
CA ILE A 139 3.58 18.44 44.34
C ILE A 139 2.93 18.58 42.98
N ILE A 140 1.62 18.78 42.94
CA ILE A 140 0.90 19.21 41.73
C ILE A 140 1.08 20.71 41.56
N ILE A 141 1.66 21.12 40.45
CA ILE A 141 1.95 22.52 40.10
C ILE A 141 0.79 23.13 39.32
N ALA A 142 0.27 22.37 38.35
CA ALA A 142 -0.85 22.77 37.50
C ALA A 142 -1.58 21.54 36.97
N THR A 143 -2.83 21.70 36.55
CA THR A 143 -3.65 20.64 35.94
C THR A 143 -3.97 20.99 34.48
N GLY A 144 -4.37 20.01 33.67
CA GLY A 144 -4.78 20.22 32.28
C GLY A 144 -3.63 20.59 31.34
N LYS A 145 -2.43 20.09 31.61
CA LYS A 145 -1.21 20.27 30.79
C LYS A 145 -0.95 19.07 29.88
N ASP A 146 -1.98 18.61 29.19
CA ASP A 146 -1.92 17.38 28.38
C ASP A 146 -0.75 17.37 27.38
N ILE A 147 -0.06 16.24 27.31
CA ILE A 147 0.99 15.98 26.33
C ILE A 147 0.37 15.30 25.10
N GLN A 148 0.74 15.79 23.92
CA GLN A 148 0.36 15.14 22.66
C GLN A 148 1.16 13.85 22.46
N PRO A 149 0.51 12.75 22.04
CA PRO A 149 1.19 11.48 21.80
C PRO A 149 2.18 11.62 20.65
N LYS A 150 3.33 10.94 20.76
CA LYS A 150 4.30 10.82 19.68
C LYS A 150 3.83 9.79 18.66
N GLU A 151 3.78 10.13 17.37
CA GLU A 151 3.54 9.13 16.33
C GLU A 151 4.71 8.13 16.31
N ALA A 152 4.39 6.84 16.34
CA ALA A 152 5.36 5.75 16.37
C ALA A 152 4.91 4.58 15.47
N THR A 153 5.84 3.69 15.15
CA THR A 153 5.53 2.41 14.46
C THR A 153 5.81 1.20 15.34
N ILE A 154 5.20 0.05 15.03
CA ILE A 154 5.48 -1.21 15.73
C ILE A 154 6.97 -1.57 15.62
N ASP A 155 7.62 -1.35 14.48
CA ASP A 155 9.06 -1.63 14.30
C ASP A 155 9.94 -0.81 15.25
N GLU A 156 9.58 0.45 15.50
CA GLU A 156 10.29 1.29 16.47
C GLU A 156 10.14 0.76 17.90
N LEU A 157 8.95 0.27 18.25
CA LEU A 157 8.74 -0.36 19.56
C LEU A 157 9.54 -1.65 19.69
N LEU A 158 9.57 -2.48 18.64
CA LEU A 158 10.36 -3.71 18.59
C LEU A 158 11.87 -3.44 18.64
N ALA A 159 12.31 -2.26 18.21
CA ALA A 159 13.66 -1.76 18.42
C ALA A 159 13.88 -1.15 19.84
N ASN A 160 12.96 -1.39 20.78
CA ASN A 160 12.97 -0.89 22.16
C ASN A 160 13.02 0.64 22.29
N LYS A 161 12.46 1.37 21.31
CA LYS A 161 12.32 2.84 21.43
C LYS A 161 11.12 3.21 22.30
N TYR A 162 11.17 4.43 22.83
CA TYR A 162 10.03 5.14 23.45
C TYR A 162 9.51 4.54 24.77
N GLN A 163 10.30 3.75 25.49
CA GLN A 163 9.91 3.22 26.80
C GLN A 163 9.34 4.32 27.72
N ALA A 164 8.21 4.04 28.38
CA ALA A 164 7.38 4.92 29.21
C ALA A 164 6.66 6.06 28.48
N GLN A 165 6.97 6.33 27.20
CA GLN A 165 6.42 7.47 26.49
C GLN A 165 4.99 7.21 26.01
N LEU A 166 4.24 8.31 25.88
CA LEU A 166 2.92 8.31 25.26
C LEU A 166 3.06 8.33 23.74
N VAL A 167 2.57 7.27 23.10
CA VAL A 167 2.64 7.11 21.64
C VAL A 167 1.26 6.95 21.02
N LYS A 168 1.16 7.32 19.75
CA LYS A 168 0.05 6.97 18.87
C LYS A 168 0.55 6.07 17.77
N LEU A 169 -0.11 4.94 17.59
CA LEU A 169 0.12 4.01 16.49
C LEU A 169 -1.01 4.17 15.48
N SER A 170 -0.66 4.40 14.23
CA SER A 170 -1.59 4.53 13.11
C SER A 170 -1.49 3.33 12.17
N ASN A 171 -2.56 3.01 11.43
CA ASN A 171 -2.61 1.88 10.50
C ASN A 171 -2.34 0.51 11.14
N VAL A 172 -2.89 0.30 12.33
CA VAL A 172 -2.79 -0.94 13.10
C VAL A 172 -4.16 -1.59 13.27
N GLN A 173 -4.17 -2.90 13.49
CA GLN A 173 -5.37 -3.70 13.77
C GLN A 173 -5.07 -4.71 14.88
N PHE A 174 -6.08 -5.16 15.63
CA PHE A 174 -5.87 -6.33 16.48
C PHE A 174 -5.83 -7.59 15.63
N ALA A 175 -4.97 -8.55 15.97
CA ALA A 175 -4.88 -9.82 15.26
C ALA A 175 -6.26 -10.48 15.17
N GLU A 176 -6.58 -11.07 14.01
CA GLU A 176 -7.91 -11.60 13.73
C GLU A 176 -8.38 -12.58 14.82
N THR A 177 -7.46 -13.44 15.27
CA THR A 177 -7.70 -14.42 16.34
C THR A 177 -8.11 -13.80 17.67
N ASP A 178 -7.83 -12.52 17.91
CA ASP A 178 -8.16 -11.78 19.12
C ASP A 178 -9.40 -10.89 19.00
N THR A 179 -9.88 -10.66 17.78
CA THR A 179 -11.10 -9.86 17.53
C THR A 179 -12.33 -10.51 18.17
N GLY A 180 -13.27 -9.70 18.64
CA GLY A 180 -14.49 -10.18 19.31
C GLY A 180 -14.30 -10.77 20.71
N LYS A 181 -13.07 -11.12 21.13
CA LYS A 181 -12.74 -11.44 22.53
C LYS A 181 -12.82 -10.19 23.40
N VAL A 182 -12.83 -10.36 24.72
CA VAL A 182 -12.70 -9.24 25.67
C VAL A 182 -11.24 -8.77 25.78
N PHE A 183 -10.99 -7.51 26.11
CA PHE A 183 -9.62 -7.01 26.32
C PHE A 183 -8.88 -7.74 27.45
N ALA A 184 -9.57 -8.10 28.53
CA ALA A 184 -9.04 -8.93 29.61
C ALA A 184 -10.05 -9.94 30.15
N VAL A 185 -9.58 -11.15 30.39
CA VAL A 185 -10.42 -12.26 30.90
C VAL A 185 -10.57 -12.14 32.41
N THR A 186 -11.80 -12.22 32.91
CA THR A 186 -12.11 -12.24 34.35
C THR A 186 -11.38 -13.38 35.05
N GLY A 187 -10.81 -13.10 36.23
CA GLY A 187 -10.08 -14.09 37.04
C GLY A 187 -8.61 -14.28 36.65
N SER A 188 -8.14 -13.66 35.56
CA SER A 188 -6.70 -13.50 35.28
C SER A 188 -6.16 -12.22 35.92
N SER A 189 -4.85 -12.10 36.12
CA SER A 189 -4.25 -10.82 36.57
C SER A 189 -4.24 -9.77 35.45
N ALA A 190 -3.95 -10.21 34.22
CA ALA A 190 -4.01 -9.42 33.00
C ALA A 190 -4.14 -10.35 31.79
N THR A 191 -4.43 -9.79 30.62
CA THR A 191 -4.46 -10.49 29.35
C THR A 191 -3.72 -9.68 28.30
N ASN A 192 -2.98 -10.37 27.43
CA ASN A 192 -2.34 -9.75 26.28
C ASN A 192 -3.20 -10.03 25.03
N ARG A 193 -3.42 -8.99 24.23
CA ARG A 193 -3.99 -9.07 22.89
C ARG A 193 -2.94 -8.65 21.89
N LYS A 194 -2.90 -9.30 20.73
CA LYS A 194 -1.95 -8.98 19.67
C LYS A 194 -2.47 -7.80 18.86
N LEU A 195 -1.67 -6.75 18.78
CA LEU A 195 -1.84 -5.66 17.84
C LEU A 195 -0.82 -5.84 16.72
N GLU A 196 -1.24 -5.65 15.48
CA GLU A 196 -0.43 -5.84 14.29
C GLU A 196 -0.54 -4.65 13.33
N ASN A 197 0.51 -4.40 12.56
CA ASN A 197 0.46 -3.53 11.40
C ASN A 197 0.08 -4.34 10.15
N CYS A 198 -0.14 -3.67 9.01
CA CYS A 198 -0.44 -4.35 7.76
C CYS A 198 0.71 -5.22 7.19
N GLN A 199 1.89 -5.22 7.83
CA GLN A 199 3.05 -6.04 7.47
C GLN A 199 3.18 -7.28 8.39
N GLY A 200 2.18 -7.53 9.26
CA GLY A 200 2.18 -8.68 10.17
C GLY A 200 3.13 -8.57 11.37
N LYS A 201 3.78 -7.41 11.60
CA LYS A 201 4.57 -7.17 12.81
C LYS A 201 3.65 -6.97 13.99
N GLN A 202 3.96 -7.61 15.12
CA GLN A 202 3.08 -7.65 16.27
C GLN A 202 3.71 -7.07 17.54
N VAL A 203 2.87 -6.46 18.37
CA VAL A 203 3.19 -6.03 19.73
C VAL A 203 2.04 -6.38 20.66
N ASP A 204 2.35 -6.68 21.92
CA ASP A 204 1.33 -7.00 22.91
C ASP A 204 0.64 -5.73 23.41
N VAL A 205 -0.69 -5.72 23.39
CA VAL A 205 -1.51 -4.79 24.16
C VAL A 205 -1.93 -5.50 25.44
N ARG A 206 -1.34 -5.08 26.56
CA ARG A 206 -1.58 -5.68 27.87
C ARG A 206 -2.71 -4.93 28.58
N THR A 207 -3.73 -5.68 29.00
CA THR A 207 -4.86 -5.14 29.75
C THR A 207 -5.05 -5.86 31.09
N SER A 208 -5.11 -5.11 32.19
CA SER A 208 -5.47 -5.62 33.52
C SER A 208 -6.92 -6.09 33.55
N SER A 209 -7.22 -7.15 34.31
CA SER A 209 -8.61 -7.58 34.54
C SER A 209 -9.40 -6.58 35.39
N TYR A 210 -8.72 -5.66 36.09
CA TYR A 210 -9.32 -4.56 36.84
C TYR A 210 -9.59 -3.32 35.99
N ALA A 211 -9.18 -3.30 34.72
CA ALA A 211 -9.45 -2.19 33.84
C ALA A 211 -10.97 -2.00 33.66
N THR A 212 -11.44 -0.76 33.71
CA THR A 212 -12.83 -0.37 33.46
C THR A 212 -13.35 -0.86 32.11
N PHE A 213 -12.45 -1.08 31.16
CA PHE A 213 -12.72 -1.60 29.83
C PHE A 213 -12.32 -3.07 29.62
N ALA A 214 -11.94 -3.80 30.67
CA ALA A 214 -11.49 -5.19 30.58
C ALA A 214 -12.48 -6.09 29.81
N GLN A 215 -13.78 -5.92 30.05
CA GLN A 215 -14.84 -6.73 29.42
C GLN A 215 -15.34 -6.19 28.08
N ALA A 216 -14.78 -5.09 27.58
CA ALA A 216 -15.14 -4.60 26.25
C ALA A 216 -14.57 -5.53 25.17
N LYS A 217 -15.29 -5.64 24.05
CA LYS A 217 -14.83 -6.43 22.91
C LYS A 217 -13.68 -5.75 22.20
N VAL A 218 -12.67 -6.54 21.83
CA VAL A 218 -11.57 -6.13 20.97
C VAL A 218 -12.14 -5.88 19.57
N PRO A 219 -11.90 -4.69 18.99
CA PRO A 219 -12.46 -4.32 17.69
C PRO A 219 -11.85 -5.15 16.56
N ASP A 220 -12.64 -5.37 15.52
CA ASP A 220 -12.28 -6.17 14.35
C ASP A 220 -11.70 -5.34 13.20
N LYS A 221 -11.72 -4.02 13.28
CA LYS A 221 -11.27 -3.10 12.23
C LYS A 221 -9.81 -2.64 12.41
N ARG A 222 -9.28 -1.98 11.37
CA ARG A 222 -8.02 -1.22 11.42
C ARG A 222 -8.28 0.21 11.87
N GLY A 223 -7.27 0.84 12.43
CA GLY A 223 -7.29 2.29 12.66
C GLY A 223 -6.06 2.74 13.44
N SER A 224 -6.28 3.47 14.52
CA SER A 224 -5.24 4.01 15.38
C SER A 224 -5.56 3.86 16.86
N LEU A 225 -4.53 3.83 17.68
CA LEU A 225 -4.69 3.87 19.13
C LEU A 225 -3.60 4.68 19.82
N VAL A 226 -3.92 5.21 20.99
CA VAL A 226 -2.96 5.87 21.90
C VAL A 226 -2.64 4.94 23.07
N ALA A 227 -1.35 4.80 23.38
CA ALA A 227 -0.89 3.92 24.44
C ALA A 227 0.41 4.42 25.09
N ILE A 228 0.69 3.93 26.30
CA ILE A 228 2.02 4.00 26.90
C ILE A 228 2.83 2.78 26.47
N VAL A 229 4.08 3.01 26.07
CA VAL A 229 5.03 1.93 25.77
C VAL A 229 5.63 1.39 27.07
N GLY A 230 5.27 0.17 27.44
CA GLY A 230 5.91 -0.59 28.50
C GLY A 230 6.95 -1.57 27.97
N THR A 231 7.73 -2.13 28.89
CA THR A 231 8.65 -3.25 28.62
C THR A 231 8.39 -4.35 29.65
N PHE A 232 8.47 -5.61 29.23
CA PHE A 232 8.43 -6.77 30.13
C PHE A 232 9.39 -7.85 29.65
N ASN A 233 10.35 -8.21 30.50
CA ASN A 233 11.45 -9.13 30.21
C ASN A 233 12.15 -8.81 28.87
N GLY A 234 12.36 -7.51 28.61
CA GLY A 234 13.02 -7.01 27.39
C GLY A 234 12.15 -6.98 26.13
N SER A 235 10.87 -7.36 26.20
CA SER A 235 9.92 -7.22 25.09
C SER A 235 9.02 -5.99 25.27
N PRO A 236 8.75 -5.21 24.22
CA PRO A 236 7.82 -4.09 24.30
C PRO A 236 6.38 -4.58 24.44
N GLN A 237 5.58 -3.80 25.15
CA GLN A 237 4.14 -3.99 25.30
C GLN A 237 3.45 -2.63 25.42
N LEU A 238 2.15 -2.58 25.20
CA LEU A 238 1.36 -1.36 25.20
C LEU A 238 0.33 -1.39 26.33
N TYR A 239 0.18 -0.26 27.01
CA TYR A 239 -0.88 -0.02 27.98
C TYR A 239 -1.83 1.05 27.45
N LEU A 240 -3.09 0.68 27.23
CA LEU A 240 -4.14 1.62 26.86
C LEU A 240 -4.55 2.46 28.08
N ARG A 241 -4.72 3.77 27.87
CA ARG A 241 -5.23 4.68 28.91
C ARG A 241 -6.75 4.59 29.00
N SER A 242 -7.41 4.59 27.85
CA SER A 242 -8.86 4.51 27.72
C SER A 242 -9.27 3.91 26.38
N LEU A 243 -10.50 3.40 26.28
CA LEU A 243 -11.03 2.94 24.98
C LEU A 243 -11.44 4.06 24.03
N SER A 244 -11.73 5.27 24.54
CA SER A 244 -12.03 6.41 23.67
C SER A 244 -10.85 6.80 22.78
N GLU A 245 -9.64 6.35 23.11
CA GLU A 245 -8.43 6.56 22.33
C GLU A 245 -8.07 5.35 21.44
N VAL A 246 -8.98 4.40 21.28
CA VAL A 246 -8.88 3.26 20.37
C VAL A 246 -9.90 3.48 19.25
N VAL A 247 -9.43 4.04 18.13
CA VAL A 247 -10.27 4.42 16.98
C VAL A 247 -10.02 3.43 15.85
N MET A 248 -10.91 2.44 15.71
CA MET A 248 -10.78 1.34 14.75
C MET A 248 -12.00 1.33 13.82
N ASP A 249 -12.00 2.24 12.84
CA ASP A 249 -13.13 2.53 11.97
C ASP A 249 -12.89 2.13 10.50
N SER A 250 -11.65 1.82 10.15
CA SER A 250 -11.21 1.50 8.80
C SER A 250 -11.28 0.00 8.53
N ALA A 251 -11.44 -0.38 7.26
CA ALA A 251 -11.34 -1.78 6.85
C ALA A 251 -10.00 -2.37 7.33
N ARG A 252 -10.01 -3.65 7.74
CA ARG A 252 -8.78 -4.37 8.08
C ARG A 252 -7.78 -4.28 6.92
N CYS A 253 -6.49 -4.40 7.24
CA CYS A 253 -5.51 -4.84 6.28
C CYS A 253 -6.02 -6.15 5.68
N GLU A 254 -6.09 -6.23 4.35
CA GLU A 254 -6.49 -7.45 3.66
C GLU A 254 -5.55 -8.59 4.10
N THR A 255 -6.15 -9.71 4.49
CA THR A 255 -5.46 -10.89 5.02
C THR A 255 -4.65 -11.51 3.89
N GLY A 256 -3.48 -10.94 3.61
CA GLY A 256 -2.64 -11.32 2.47
C GLY A 256 -1.32 -10.55 2.30
N GLY A 257 -1.00 -9.55 3.11
CA GLY A 257 0.24 -8.77 2.97
C GLY A 257 1.51 -9.49 3.45
N GLY A 258 1.84 -10.65 2.87
CA GLY A 258 3.10 -11.36 3.09
C GLY A 258 3.90 -11.49 1.80
N GLY A 259 4.55 -10.41 1.36
CA GLY A 259 5.77 -10.49 0.55
C GLY A 259 6.97 -10.34 1.46
N GLY A 260 8.08 -10.98 1.14
CA GLY A 260 9.23 -11.18 2.03
C GLY A 260 10.02 -9.92 2.42
N THR A 261 11.27 -10.14 2.82
CA THR A 261 12.29 -9.07 2.94
C THR A 261 12.46 -8.32 1.62
N PRO A 262 12.88 -7.04 1.62
CA PRO A 262 13.20 -6.32 0.39
C PRO A 262 14.06 -7.18 -0.54
N VAL A 263 13.56 -7.44 -1.74
CA VAL A 263 14.23 -8.32 -2.72
C VAL A 263 15.12 -7.46 -3.59
N THR A 264 16.37 -7.86 -3.76
CA THR A 264 17.29 -7.15 -4.66
C THR A 264 16.82 -7.34 -6.10
N ALA A 265 16.70 -6.24 -6.84
CA ALA A 265 16.24 -6.30 -8.22
C ALA A 265 17.17 -7.12 -9.11
N VAL A 266 16.59 -7.99 -9.94
CA VAL A 266 17.30 -8.89 -10.86
C VAL A 266 17.39 -8.28 -12.27
N ASP A 267 18.30 -8.79 -13.12
CA ASP A 267 18.46 -8.27 -14.49
C ASP A 267 17.45 -8.88 -15.48
N SER A 268 17.00 -10.11 -15.22
CA SER A 268 15.97 -10.81 -15.96
C SER A 268 15.25 -11.86 -15.10
N VAL A 269 14.10 -12.32 -15.57
CA VAL A 269 13.36 -13.47 -15.04
C VAL A 269 13.24 -14.52 -16.14
N HIS A 270 13.48 -15.79 -15.79
CA HIS A 270 13.22 -16.96 -16.63
C HIS A 270 12.73 -18.08 -15.71
N GLU A 271 11.41 -18.24 -15.61
CA GLU A 271 10.77 -19.23 -14.75
C GLU A 271 9.87 -20.13 -15.57
N ASN A 272 10.18 -21.42 -15.57
CA ASN A 272 9.46 -22.47 -16.30
C ASN A 272 8.82 -23.52 -15.35
N PHE A 273 8.83 -23.24 -14.05
CA PHE A 273 8.25 -24.06 -12.99
C PHE A 273 8.73 -25.53 -12.97
N ASP A 274 9.91 -25.84 -13.52
CA ASP A 274 10.48 -27.20 -13.55
C ASP A 274 10.71 -27.78 -12.14
N ASN A 275 10.85 -26.91 -11.14
CA ASN A 275 11.01 -27.27 -9.74
C ASN A 275 9.69 -27.31 -8.96
N ALA A 276 8.55 -27.04 -9.61
CA ALA A 276 7.26 -27.10 -8.95
C ALA A 276 6.94 -28.53 -8.47
N GLU A 277 6.35 -28.60 -7.29
CA GLU A 277 5.87 -29.84 -6.68
C GLU A 277 4.34 -29.89 -6.79
N ASN A 278 3.81 -31.09 -7.08
CA ASN A 278 2.38 -31.26 -7.29
C ASN A 278 1.59 -30.99 -6.00
N TYR A 279 0.60 -30.10 -6.05
CA TYR A 279 -0.23 -29.67 -4.91
C TYR A 279 0.49 -28.87 -3.82
N THR A 280 1.68 -28.35 -4.09
CA THR A 280 2.42 -27.49 -3.17
C THR A 280 2.30 -26.03 -3.60
N ASP A 281 2.13 -25.09 -2.65
CA ASP A 281 2.14 -23.65 -2.95
C ASP A 281 3.49 -23.28 -3.61
N ILE A 282 3.45 -22.48 -4.68
CA ILE A 282 4.66 -22.02 -5.38
C ILE A 282 5.52 -21.21 -4.40
N ALA A 283 6.77 -21.64 -4.24
CA ALA A 283 7.78 -21.01 -3.41
C ALA A 283 9.10 -20.94 -4.18
N ILE A 284 9.32 -19.82 -4.87
CA ILE A 284 10.53 -19.54 -5.66
C ILE A 284 11.24 -18.37 -5.00
N ASP A 285 12.57 -18.44 -4.91
CA ASP A 285 13.34 -17.36 -4.30
C ASP A 285 13.13 -16.02 -5.05
N GLY A 286 12.92 -14.95 -4.28
CA GLY A 286 12.59 -13.63 -4.81
C GLY A 286 11.17 -13.44 -5.34
N TRP A 287 10.38 -14.50 -5.53
CA TRP A 287 8.96 -14.39 -5.88
C TRP A 287 8.09 -14.26 -4.63
N THR A 288 6.93 -13.65 -4.81
CA THR A 288 5.92 -13.48 -3.75
C THR A 288 4.64 -14.17 -4.17
N ASN A 289 4.14 -15.12 -3.36
CA ASN A 289 2.91 -15.85 -3.61
C ASN A 289 1.93 -15.60 -2.45
N ILE A 290 0.90 -14.80 -2.73
CA ILE A 290 0.03 -14.18 -1.73
C ILE A 290 -1.41 -14.62 -1.93
N LYS A 291 -2.09 -14.88 -0.82
CA LYS A 291 -3.54 -15.13 -0.74
C LYS A 291 -4.18 -13.83 -0.26
N VAL A 292 -4.85 -13.09 -1.14
CA VAL A 292 -5.49 -11.79 -0.83
C VAL A 292 -6.89 -12.00 -0.26
N ALA A 293 -7.63 -12.96 -0.80
CA ALA A 293 -8.92 -13.39 -0.28
C ALA A 293 -9.01 -14.93 -0.33
N GLY A 294 -9.62 -15.52 0.70
CA GLY A 294 -9.65 -16.98 0.86
C GLY A 294 -8.34 -17.56 1.42
N ASP A 295 -8.17 -18.87 1.29
CA ASP A 295 -7.05 -19.62 1.91
C ASP A 295 -6.12 -20.32 0.90
N ARG A 296 -6.31 -20.08 -0.41
CA ARG A 296 -5.57 -20.73 -1.50
C ARG A 296 -4.59 -19.80 -2.20
N ALA A 297 -3.39 -20.31 -2.46
CA ALA A 297 -2.33 -19.65 -3.20
C ALA A 297 -2.19 -20.23 -4.63
N TRP A 298 -1.30 -19.66 -5.45
CA TRP A 298 -0.83 -20.36 -6.66
C TRP A 298 -0.08 -21.63 -6.25
N GLN A 299 -0.39 -22.77 -6.88
CA GLN A 299 0.21 -24.06 -6.56
C GLN A 299 0.91 -24.67 -7.76
N GLY A 300 1.98 -25.43 -7.51
CA GLY A 300 2.54 -26.33 -8.50
C GLY A 300 1.58 -27.45 -8.87
N LYS A 301 1.49 -27.76 -10.16
CA LYS A 301 0.78 -28.91 -10.70
C LYS A 301 1.65 -29.67 -11.66
N ILE A 302 1.41 -30.98 -11.74
CA ILE A 302 2.11 -31.88 -12.65
C ILE A 302 1.06 -32.65 -13.46
N HIS A 303 1.15 -32.58 -14.79
CA HIS A 303 0.37 -33.41 -15.70
C HIS A 303 1.32 -34.12 -16.66
N ASN A 304 1.36 -35.46 -16.59
CA ASN A 304 2.41 -36.26 -17.21
C ASN A 304 3.81 -35.80 -16.76
N THR A 305 4.61 -35.25 -17.68
CA THR A 305 5.93 -34.69 -17.42
C THR A 305 5.91 -33.18 -17.21
N ASP A 306 4.82 -32.51 -17.59
CA ASP A 306 4.75 -31.06 -17.66
C ASP A 306 4.41 -30.51 -16.27
N LYS A 307 5.11 -29.45 -15.88
CA LYS A 307 4.96 -28.77 -14.60
C LYS A 307 4.64 -27.31 -14.84
N TYR A 308 3.74 -26.75 -14.04
CA TYR A 308 3.29 -25.38 -14.18
C TYR A 308 2.72 -24.86 -12.85
N ALA A 309 2.57 -23.54 -12.74
CA ALA A 309 1.81 -22.92 -11.67
C ALA A 309 0.31 -22.94 -12.01
N GLN A 310 -0.55 -23.13 -11.02
CA GLN A 310 -2.01 -23.12 -11.21
C GLN A 310 -2.72 -22.41 -10.04
N ALA A 311 -3.69 -21.57 -10.36
CA ALA A 311 -4.70 -21.07 -9.42
C ALA A 311 -6.10 -21.59 -9.79
N SER A 312 -6.91 -21.94 -8.78
CA SER A 312 -8.25 -22.49 -9.01
C SER A 312 -9.17 -22.37 -7.79
N GLY A 313 -10.36 -21.82 -8.02
CA GLY A 313 -11.48 -21.80 -7.08
C GLY A 313 -12.25 -23.12 -6.99
N TYR A 314 -11.96 -24.11 -7.86
CA TYR A 314 -12.71 -25.38 -7.90
C TYR A 314 -12.63 -26.16 -6.59
N ASN A 315 -13.81 -26.55 -6.07
CA ASN A 315 -13.96 -27.30 -4.82
C ASN A 315 -13.21 -26.63 -3.66
N SER A 316 -13.26 -25.30 -3.62
CA SER A 316 -12.65 -24.49 -2.56
C SER A 316 -13.57 -24.34 -1.35
N GLY A 317 -14.89 -24.39 -1.57
CA GLY A 317 -15.86 -23.98 -0.57
C GLY A 317 -15.77 -22.48 -0.22
N LEU A 318 -14.98 -21.69 -0.95
CA LEU A 318 -14.80 -20.26 -0.72
C LEU A 318 -15.85 -19.47 -1.50
N SER A 319 -16.46 -18.49 -0.86
CA SER A 319 -17.34 -17.53 -1.54
C SER A 319 -16.57 -16.46 -2.31
N ASP A 320 -15.31 -16.23 -1.98
CA ASP A 320 -14.39 -15.32 -2.65
C ASP A 320 -12.96 -15.85 -2.50
N MET A 321 -12.19 -15.80 -3.57
CA MET A 321 -10.80 -16.21 -3.65
C MET A 321 -10.03 -15.22 -4.52
N GLU A 322 -8.94 -14.69 -3.99
CA GLU A 322 -8.02 -13.85 -4.73
C GLU A 322 -6.58 -14.21 -4.35
N THR A 323 -5.73 -14.48 -5.34
CA THR A 323 -4.34 -14.86 -5.09
C THR A 323 -3.42 -14.27 -6.14
N TRP A 324 -2.25 -13.80 -5.72
CA TRP A 324 -1.29 -13.10 -6.56
C TRP A 324 0.03 -13.86 -6.54
N LEU A 325 0.59 -14.10 -7.72
CA LEU A 325 1.97 -14.56 -7.87
C LEU A 325 2.77 -13.42 -8.50
N ILE A 326 3.77 -12.91 -7.79
CA ILE A 326 4.50 -11.69 -8.14
C ILE A 326 5.97 -12.03 -8.33
N THR A 327 6.54 -11.57 -9.44
CA THR A 327 7.97 -11.74 -9.75
C THR A 327 8.84 -10.92 -8.79
N PRO A 328 10.14 -11.24 -8.64
CA PRO A 328 11.08 -10.26 -8.12
C PRO A 328 11.06 -8.98 -8.98
N PRO A 329 11.40 -7.81 -8.41
CA PRO A 329 11.59 -6.61 -9.22
C PRO A 329 12.71 -6.82 -10.25
N VAL A 330 12.49 -6.40 -11.49
CA VAL A 330 13.44 -6.49 -12.60
C VAL A 330 13.96 -5.11 -12.96
N LYS A 331 15.27 -4.96 -13.17
CA LYS A 331 15.89 -3.70 -13.59
C LYS A 331 15.47 -3.34 -15.02
N ASN A 332 14.68 -2.28 -15.15
CA ASN A 332 14.16 -1.74 -16.40
C ASN A 332 14.50 -0.24 -16.55
N SER A 333 15.73 0.14 -16.19
CA SER A 333 16.18 1.54 -16.23
C SER A 333 15.97 2.22 -17.59
N ASN A 334 16.06 1.46 -18.68
CA ASN A 334 15.92 1.96 -20.05
C ASN A 334 14.49 1.85 -20.61
N GLY A 335 13.53 1.23 -19.89
CA GLY A 335 12.24 0.90 -20.46
C GLY A 335 12.33 -0.10 -21.63
N ASP A 336 13.30 -1.00 -21.59
CA ASP A 336 13.62 -1.94 -22.68
C ASP A 336 13.22 -3.39 -22.37
N LYS A 337 12.54 -3.63 -21.23
CA LYS A 337 12.09 -4.97 -20.83
C LYS A 337 10.77 -5.35 -21.51
N VAL A 338 10.66 -6.64 -21.79
CA VAL A 338 9.47 -7.29 -22.37
C VAL A 338 9.12 -8.48 -21.49
N LEU A 339 7.83 -8.65 -21.22
CA LEU A 339 7.25 -9.81 -20.57
C LEU A 339 6.66 -10.77 -21.62
N THR A 340 6.98 -12.05 -21.52
CA THR A 340 6.30 -13.15 -22.21
C THR A 340 5.97 -14.26 -21.22
N PHE A 341 4.86 -14.97 -21.43
CA PHE A 341 4.48 -16.16 -20.67
C PHE A 341 3.46 -17.00 -21.45
N LYS A 342 3.25 -18.23 -21.03
CA LYS A 342 2.13 -19.08 -21.48
C LYS A 342 1.08 -19.16 -20.40
N SER A 343 -0.19 -19.15 -20.81
CA SER A 343 -1.29 -19.42 -19.90
C SER A 343 -2.33 -20.32 -20.56
N ALA A 344 -2.98 -21.16 -19.76
CA ALA A 344 -4.11 -21.96 -20.20
C ALA A 344 -5.25 -21.85 -19.20
N MET A 345 -6.46 -22.17 -19.64
CA MET A 345 -7.63 -22.25 -18.77
C MET A 345 -8.18 -23.67 -18.74
N ALA A 346 -8.91 -24.01 -17.69
CA ALA A 346 -9.75 -25.19 -17.67
C ALA A 346 -11.09 -24.91 -16.98
N TYR A 347 -12.16 -25.40 -17.61
CA TYR A 347 -13.54 -25.33 -17.15
C TYR A 347 -13.98 -23.88 -16.90
N TRP A 348 -14.21 -23.11 -17.97
CA TRP A 348 -14.70 -21.74 -17.83
C TRP A 348 -16.02 -21.67 -17.05
N LYS A 349 -16.05 -20.82 -16.03
CA LYS A 349 -17.17 -20.63 -15.11
C LYS A 349 -17.35 -19.18 -14.68
N HIS A 350 -16.35 -18.33 -14.91
CA HIS A 350 -16.49 -16.88 -14.71
C HIS A 350 -17.52 -16.31 -15.69
N THR A 351 -18.29 -15.33 -15.23
CA THR A 351 -19.39 -14.74 -16.01
C THR A 351 -19.29 -13.22 -16.04
N GLY A 352 -19.98 -12.59 -17.00
CA GLY A 352 -19.97 -11.14 -17.13
C GLY A 352 -18.58 -10.58 -17.45
N ASN A 353 -18.17 -9.56 -16.70
CA ASN A 353 -16.87 -8.89 -16.87
C ASN A 353 -15.77 -9.45 -15.96
N ASP A 354 -16.09 -10.44 -15.13
CA ASP A 354 -15.14 -11.02 -14.18
C ASP A 354 -14.15 -11.91 -14.94
N LYS A 355 -12.87 -11.57 -14.85
CA LYS A 355 -11.78 -12.30 -15.50
C LYS A 355 -11.03 -13.14 -14.46
N PRO A 356 -10.79 -14.44 -14.72
CA PRO A 356 -10.06 -15.28 -13.78
C PRO A 356 -8.60 -14.86 -13.61
N LEU A 357 -7.95 -14.33 -14.66
CA LEU A 357 -6.56 -13.88 -14.64
C LEU A 357 -6.47 -12.41 -15.05
N THR A 358 -5.75 -11.63 -14.26
CA THR A 358 -5.31 -10.26 -14.59
C THR A 358 -3.80 -10.18 -14.41
N VAL A 359 -3.09 -9.52 -15.33
CA VAL A 359 -1.65 -9.32 -15.24
C VAL A 359 -1.38 -7.84 -14.96
N LEU A 360 -0.55 -7.53 -13.98
CA LEU A 360 -0.28 -6.15 -13.55
C LEU A 360 1.23 -5.90 -13.44
N ALA A 361 1.63 -4.63 -13.54
CA ALA A 361 2.99 -4.17 -13.32
C ALA A 361 3.05 -3.07 -12.25
N SER A 362 4.13 -3.05 -11.47
CA SER A 362 4.39 -2.05 -10.43
C SER A 362 5.85 -1.61 -10.46
N THR A 363 6.10 -0.30 -10.33
CA THR A 363 7.46 0.28 -10.20
C THR A 363 7.88 0.59 -8.77
N ASP A 364 6.97 0.45 -7.81
CA ASP A 364 7.15 0.75 -6.39
C ASP A 364 7.05 -0.48 -5.48
N PHE A 365 6.76 -1.66 -6.03
CA PHE A 365 6.89 -2.93 -5.31
C PHE A 365 8.36 -3.31 -5.13
N ASP A 366 8.78 -3.46 -3.87
CA ASP A 366 10.16 -3.76 -3.45
C ASP A 366 10.34 -5.21 -2.96
N GLY A 367 9.31 -6.05 -3.14
CA GLY A 367 9.29 -7.42 -2.62
C GLY A 367 8.65 -7.56 -1.22
N THR A 368 8.28 -6.45 -0.55
CA THR A 368 7.74 -6.51 0.81
C THR A 368 6.21 -6.52 0.85
N ASN A 369 5.55 -5.46 0.43
CA ASN A 369 4.11 -5.33 0.60
C ASN A 369 3.43 -4.93 -0.72
N PHE A 370 2.69 -5.88 -1.29
CA PHE A 370 1.95 -5.67 -2.53
C PHE A 370 0.86 -4.58 -2.37
N ALA A 371 0.28 -4.45 -1.18
CA ALA A 371 -0.85 -3.57 -0.92
C ALA A 371 -0.45 -2.08 -0.81
N THR A 372 0.83 -1.79 -0.57
CA THR A 372 1.36 -0.42 -0.60
C THR A 372 1.91 -0.03 -1.97
N ALA A 373 2.05 -1.00 -2.87
CA ALA A 373 2.51 -0.77 -4.23
C ALA A 373 1.35 -0.34 -5.14
N THR A 374 1.68 0.44 -6.14
CA THR A 374 0.77 0.88 -7.19
C THR A 374 0.84 -0.11 -8.36
N TRP A 375 -0.31 -0.67 -8.75
CA TRP A 375 -0.40 -1.66 -9.81
C TRP A 375 -1.13 -1.12 -11.04
N THR A 376 -0.51 -1.25 -12.20
CA THR A 376 -1.09 -0.92 -13.50
C THR A 376 -1.38 -2.20 -14.27
N GLU A 377 -2.61 -2.39 -14.72
CA GLU A 377 -2.99 -3.56 -15.53
C GLU A 377 -2.26 -3.54 -16.88
N LEU A 378 -1.77 -4.72 -17.29
CA LEU A 378 -1.17 -4.98 -18.58
C LEU A 378 -2.19 -5.66 -19.50
N SER A 379 -1.96 -5.64 -20.80
CA SER A 379 -2.87 -6.23 -21.80
C SER A 379 -2.20 -7.36 -22.61
N PRO A 380 -1.80 -8.48 -21.97
CA PRO A 380 -1.39 -9.69 -22.68
C PRO A 380 -2.56 -10.36 -23.42
N VAL A 381 -2.23 -11.21 -24.39
CA VAL A 381 -3.16 -12.22 -24.90
C VAL A 381 -3.38 -13.27 -23.82
N LEU A 382 -4.63 -13.56 -23.47
CA LEU A 382 -4.99 -14.51 -22.40
C LEU A 382 -6.02 -15.52 -22.93
N PRO A 383 -6.09 -16.73 -22.34
CA PRO A 383 -7.16 -17.67 -22.63
C PRO A 383 -8.53 -17.08 -22.23
N ASP A 384 -9.54 -17.35 -23.05
CA ASP A 384 -10.90 -16.84 -22.86
C ASP A 384 -11.95 -17.97 -22.81
N ALA A 385 -13.22 -17.59 -22.63
CA ALA A 385 -14.36 -18.51 -22.51
C ALA A 385 -14.61 -19.38 -23.76
N ASN A 386 -14.13 -18.95 -24.93
CA ASN A 386 -14.27 -19.66 -26.20
C ASN A 386 -13.06 -20.57 -26.49
N GLY A 387 -11.98 -20.42 -25.73
CA GLY A 387 -10.78 -21.24 -25.82
C GLY A 387 -11.02 -22.70 -25.43
N ALA A 388 -10.19 -23.59 -26.00
CA ALA A 388 -10.19 -25.00 -25.60
C ALA A 388 -9.56 -25.17 -24.21
N ASN A 389 -10.14 -26.05 -23.39
CA ASN A 389 -9.56 -26.40 -22.11
C ASN A 389 -8.13 -26.93 -22.29
N TYR A 390 -7.22 -26.48 -21.42
CA TYR A 390 -5.81 -26.86 -21.38
C TYR A 390 -5.00 -26.47 -22.63
N ALA A 391 -5.56 -25.68 -23.54
CA ALA A 391 -4.79 -25.13 -24.65
C ALA A 391 -3.93 -23.96 -24.16
N TRP A 392 -2.61 -24.09 -24.34
CA TRP A 392 -1.66 -23.03 -24.03
C TRP A 392 -1.81 -21.87 -25.01
N VAL A 393 -1.95 -20.67 -24.46
CA VAL A 393 -2.01 -19.40 -25.14
C VAL A 393 -0.76 -18.61 -24.78
N GLU A 394 0.00 -18.21 -25.80
CA GLU A 394 1.14 -17.31 -25.64
C GLU A 394 0.64 -15.90 -25.33
N SER A 395 1.27 -15.21 -24.39
CA SER A 395 0.88 -13.86 -23.99
C SER A 395 1.08 -12.80 -25.07
N GLY A 396 1.84 -13.12 -26.12
CA GLY A 396 2.52 -12.14 -26.97
C GLY A 396 3.66 -11.45 -26.21
N ASN A 397 4.29 -10.46 -26.83
CA ASN A 397 5.32 -9.64 -26.17
C ASN A 397 4.69 -8.41 -25.53
N VAL A 398 4.58 -8.45 -24.21
CA VAL A 398 4.02 -7.35 -23.42
C VAL A 398 5.13 -6.36 -23.10
N SER A 399 5.04 -5.16 -23.70
CA SER A 399 6.02 -4.10 -23.49
C SER A 399 5.96 -3.55 -22.06
N LEU A 400 7.12 -3.43 -21.41
CA LEU A 400 7.26 -2.78 -20.11
C LEU A 400 7.89 -1.38 -20.23
N ALA A 401 7.85 -0.76 -21.41
CA ALA A 401 8.53 0.49 -21.69
C ALA A 401 8.10 1.67 -20.80
N ASN A 402 6.84 1.66 -20.34
CA ASN A 402 6.28 2.68 -19.46
C ASN A 402 6.68 2.51 -18.00
N PHE A 403 7.32 1.40 -17.62
CA PHE A 403 7.68 1.06 -16.25
C PHE A 403 9.19 1.23 -16.03
N LYS A 404 9.69 2.46 -16.14
CA LYS A 404 11.12 2.77 -15.97
C LYS A 404 11.55 2.61 -14.50
N GLY A 405 12.79 2.18 -14.30
CA GLY A 405 13.33 1.86 -12.97
C GLY A 405 13.24 0.36 -12.71
N ASN A 406 12.98 -0.06 -11.48
CA ASN A 406 12.68 -1.47 -11.22
C ASN A 406 11.19 -1.72 -11.48
N VAL A 407 10.85 -2.85 -12.07
CA VAL A 407 9.46 -3.25 -12.35
C VAL A 407 9.20 -4.67 -11.90
N ALA A 408 8.11 -4.90 -11.17
CA ALA A 408 7.62 -6.23 -10.82
C ALA A 408 6.33 -6.54 -11.57
N ILE A 409 6.11 -7.81 -11.90
CA ILE A 409 4.90 -8.30 -12.59
C ILE A 409 4.09 -9.18 -11.65
N ALA A 410 2.79 -8.95 -11.57
CA ALA A 410 1.86 -9.74 -10.79
C ALA A 410 0.86 -10.49 -11.68
N PHE A 411 0.69 -11.78 -11.41
CA PHE A 411 -0.36 -12.63 -11.95
C PHE A 411 -1.45 -12.78 -10.88
N LYS A 412 -2.50 -11.97 -11.01
CA LYS A 412 -3.65 -11.99 -10.10
C LYS A 412 -4.69 -12.98 -10.61
N TYR A 413 -5.03 -13.95 -9.77
CA TYR A 413 -6.20 -14.79 -9.94
C TYR A 413 -7.35 -14.29 -9.05
N LYS A 414 -8.55 -14.16 -9.61
CA LYS A 414 -9.81 -13.95 -8.87
C LYS A 414 -10.77 -15.10 -9.19
N GLY A 415 -11.54 -15.55 -8.22
CA GLY A 415 -12.55 -16.59 -8.41
C GLY A 415 -13.26 -16.97 -7.12
N SER A 416 -13.95 -18.10 -7.13
CA SER A 416 -14.66 -18.66 -5.97
C SER A 416 -15.00 -20.14 -6.21
N ASP A 417 -15.72 -20.78 -5.30
CA ASP A 417 -16.27 -22.13 -5.51
C ASP A 417 -17.23 -22.20 -6.70
N THR A 418 -17.90 -21.08 -7.02
CA THR A 418 -18.81 -20.98 -8.18
C THR A 418 -18.13 -20.41 -9.43
N GLU A 419 -17.16 -19.51 -9.25
CA GLU A 419 -16.32 -18.97 -10.33
C GLU A 419 -14.99 -19.73 -10.35
N SER A 420 -15.10 -20.99 -10.74
CA SER A 420 -14.08 -22.00 -10.45
C SER A 420 -13.10 -22.27 -11.60
N THR A 421 -12.99 -21.36 -12.57
CA THR A 421 -12.09 -21.55 -13.72
C THR A 421 -10.67 -21.72 -13.23
N SER A 422 -10.01 -22.79 -13.66
CA SER A 422 -8.60 -23.00 -13.31
C SER A 422 -7.74 -22.29 -14.33
N ILE A 423 -6.68 -21.61 -13.87
CA ILE A 423 -5.69 -20.96 -14.73
C ILE A 423 -4.35 -21.63 -14.50
N GLN A 424 -3.73 -22.07 -15.59
CA GLN A 424 -2.35 -22.55 -15.62
C GLN A 424 -1.44 -21.44 -16.15
N LEU A 425 -0.24 -21.32 -15.58
CA LEU A 425 0.78 -20.34 -15.94
C LEU A 425 2.13 -21.04 -16.07
N ASP A 426 2.84 -20.75 -17.16
CA ASP A 426 4.15 -21.34 -17.44
C ASP A 426 5.04 -20.40 -18.26
N ASP A 427 6.33 -20.73 -18.38
CA ASP A 427 7.33 -20.04 -19.20
C ASP A 427 7.37 -18.50 -19.03
N VAL A 428 7.35 -18.02 -17.78
CA VAL A 428 7.43 -16.58 -17.47
C VAL A 428 8.83 -16.05 -17.72
N VAL A 429 8.96 -15.16 -18.69
CA VAL A 429 10.22 -14.53 -19.07
C VAL A 429 10.09 -13.02 -19.03
N ILE A 430 11.00 -12.35 -18.32
CA ILE A 430 11.19 -10.90 -18.37
C ILE A 430 12.63 -10.65 -18.75
N THR A 431 12.87 -10.25 -19.99
CA THR A 431 14.22 -10.00 -20.49
C THR A 431 14.28 -8.67 -21.21
N LYS A 432 15.50 -8.21 -21.50
CA LYS A 432 15.66 -7.13 -22.48
C LYS A 432 14.99 -7.61 -23.76
N GLY A 433 14.04 -6.83 -24.26
CA GLY A 433 13.37 -7.15 -25.51
C GLY A 433 14.43 -7.40 -26.57
N ASN A 434 14.52 -8.64 -27.05
CA ASN A 434 15.20 -8.94 -28.30
C ASN A 434 14.27 -8.46 -29.43
N GLY A 435 14.10 -7.15 -29.55
CA GLY A 435 13.49 -6.49 -30.72
C GLY A 435 12.31 -7.20 -31.40
N GLY A 436 11.36 -7.76 -30.66
CA GLY A 436 10.15 -8.39 -31.22
C GLY A 436 9.29 -8.98 -30.11
N GLY A 437 7.97 -8.85 -30.07
CA GLY A 437 6.94 -8.21 -30.89
C GLY A 437 5.53 -8.62 -30.41
N GLY A 438 4.55 -7.70 -30.38
CA GLY A 438 3.13 -8.07 -30.33
C GLY A 438 2.44 -7.99 -28.97
N GLY A 439 1.90 -6.81 -28.68
CA GLY A 439 0.94 -6.51 -27.62
C GLY A 439 0.47 -5.07 -27.82
N ASN A 440 -0.82 -4.82 -27.58
CA ASN A 440 -1.59 -3.59 -27.86
C ASN A 440 -0.80 -2.26 -27.82
N PRO A 441 -1.14 -1.27 -28.67
CA PRO A 441 -0.31 -0.10 -28.83
C PRO A 441 -0.29 0.79 -27.57
N PRO A 442 0.84 1.50 -27.32
CA PRO A 442 1.03 2.40 -26.18
C PRO A 442 -0.02 3.52 -26.19
N GLY A 443 -0.14 4.25 -25.07
CA GLY A 443 -0.93 5.48 -25.03
C GLY A 443 -0.57 6.42 -26.20
N ALA A 444 -1.57 7.15 -26.69
CA ALA A 444 -1.46 7.91 -27.94
C ALA A 444 -0.23 8.83 -28.00
N VAL A 445 0.45 8.84 -29.15
CA VAL A 445 1.65 9.65 -29.41
C VAL A 445 1.30 10.94 -30.15
N THR A 446 2.12 11.99 -30.05
CA THR A 446 1.91 13.26 -30.79
C THR A 446 2.86 13.46 -31.96
N SER A 447 3.69 12.45 -32.27
CA SER A 447 4.59 12.41 -33.41
C SER A 447 5.05 10.97 -33.67
N LEU A 448 5.29 10.62 -34.94
CA LEU A 448 5.82 9.32 -35.35
C LEU A 448 6.81 9.54 -36.50
N ASP A 449 8.02 9.01 -36.36
CA ASP A 449 9.07 9.03 -37.40
C ASP A 449 9.72 7.64 -37.43
N VAL A 450 9.64 6.98 -38.59
CA VAL A 450 10.03 5.57 -38.76
C VAL A 450 10.73 5.38 -40.09
N ASP A 451 11.98 4.91 -40.01
CA ASP A 451 12.84 4.62 -41.17
C ASP A 451 13.13 3.12 -41.36
N PHE A 452 12.55 2.26 -40.51
CA PHE A 452 12.75 0.81 -40.46
C PHE A 452 14.21 0.33 -40.30
N SER A 453 15.17 1.23 -40.04
CA SER A 453 16.61 0.91 -39.95
C SER A 453 16.95 -0.09 -38.84
N ASN A 454 16.13 -0.14 -37.78
CA ASN A 454 16.30 -1.04 -36.63
C ASN A 454 15.67 -2.43 -36.85
N GLN A 455 15.16 -2.73 -38.04
CA GLN A 455 14.56 -4.03 -38.32
C GLN A 455 15.62 -5.06 -38.73
N THR A 456 15.23 -6.32 -38.89
CA THR A 456 16.11 -7.39 -39.38
C THR A 456 15.69 -7.79 -40.78
N ASN A 457 16.61 -7.76 -41.75
CA ASN A 457 16.32 -8.16 -43.13
C ASN A 457 15.74 -9.58 -43.18
N ASN A 458 14.65 -9.78 -43.92
CA ASN A 458 13.88 -11.01 -44.02
C ASN A 458 13.14 -11.42 -42.73
N SER A 459 12.89 -10.50 -41.81
CA SER A 459 12.02 -10.76 -40.65
C SER A 459 10.74 -9.96 -40.76
N ASP A 460 9.67 -10.43 -40.11
CA ASP A 460 8.43 -9.67 -40.04
C ASP A 460 8.67 -8.38 -39.25
N ILE A 461 8.02 -7.29 -39.67
CA ILE A 461 8.17 -6.00 -38.99
C ILE A 461 7.62 -6.10 -37.59
N ALA A 462 8.45 -5.67 -36.65
CA ALA A 462 8.14 -5.57 -35.24
C ALA A 462 8.65 -4.23 -34.72
N LEU A 463 7.79 -3.22 -34.79
CA LEU A 463 8.04 -1.89 -34.23
C LEU A 463 7.25 -1.71 -32.94
N ASN A 464 7.84 -0.98 -31.98
CA ASN A 464 7.18 -0.72 -30.71
C ASN A 464 5.87 0.03 -30.93
N GLY A 465 4.77 -0.55 -30.44
CA GLY A 465 3.43 0.01 -30.55
C GLY A 465 2.77 -0.11 -31.92
N TRP A 466 3.39 -0.79 -32.87
CA TRP A 466 2.75 -1.11 -34.14
C TRP A 466 2.09 -2.48 -34.07
N LEU A 467 0.92 -2.63 -34.71
CA LEU A 467 0.30 -3.92 -34.97
C LEU A 467 0.61 -4.36 -36.40
N ASN A 468 1.23 -5.53 -36.55
CA ASN A 468 1.46 -6.18 -37.85
C ASN A 468 0.65 -7.48 -37.87
N VAL A 469 -0.43 -7.53 -38.67
CA VAL A 469 -1.42 -8.61 -38.62
C VAL A 469 -1.92 -8.99 -40.01
N ALA A 470 -2.23 -10.27 -40.22
CA ALA A 470 -2.89 -10.77 -41.43
C ALA A 470 -4.38 -11.02 -41.15
N THR A 471 -5.27 -10.44 -41.96
CA THR A 471 -6.72 -10.71 -41.90
C THR A 471 -7.17 -11.71 -42.97
N ALA A 472 -6.32 -12.00 -43.95
CA ALA A 472 -6.44 -13.14 -44.85
C ALA A 472 -5.04 -13.68 -45.18
N GLY A 473 -4.92 -15.01 -45.28
CA GLY A 473 -3.65 -15.69 -45.47
C GLY A 473 -2.69 -15.58 -44.29
N SER A 474 -1.43 -15.90 -44.50
CA SER A 474 -0.39 -16.00 -43.46
C SER A 474 0.73 -14.95 -43.57
N ARG A 475 0.71 -14.09 -44.59
CA ARG A 475 1.80 -13.14 -44.84
C ARG A 475 1.62 -11.87 -44.03
N LEU A 476 2.65 -11.51 -43.26
CA LEU A 476 2.79 -10.22 -42.57
C LEU A 476 3.69 -9.26 -43.37
N TRP A 477 3.71 -7.99 -42.97
CA TRP A 477 4.70 -7.03 -43.45
C TRP A 477 6.09 -7.43 -42.97
N ARG A 478 7.09 -7.40 -43.85
CA ARG A 478 8.45 -7.85 -43.55
C ARG A 478 9.48 -6.79 -43.86
N ALA A 479 10.51 -6.71 -43.05
CA ALA A 479 11.66 -5.88 -43.32
C ALA A 479 12.48 -6.49 -44.46
N LYS A 480 12.80 -5.65 -45.44
CA LYS A 480 13.61 -6.00 -46.61
C LYS A 480 14.63 -4.94 -46.87
N GLU A 481 15.70 -5.35 -47.54
CA GLU A 481 16.83 -4.51 -47.86
C GLU A 481 17.01 -4.48 -49.38
N PHE A 482 17.16 -3.29 -49.94
CA PHE A 482 17.43 -3.12 -51.36
C PHE A 482 18.33 -1.89 -51.62
N PRO A 483 19.38 -2.02 -52.44
CA PRO A 483 19.98 -3.27 -52.93
C PRO A 483 20.48 -4.15 -51.78
N ALA A 484 20.54 -5.47 -51.98
CA ALA A 484 21.03 -6.37 -50.93
C ALA A 484 22.45 -5.98 -50.49
N GLY A 485 22.65 -5.74 -49.19
CA GLY A 485 23.90 -5.27 -48.61
C GLY A 485 24.01 -3.74 -48.43
N SER A 486 22.98 -2.95 -48.75
CA SER A 486 22.97 -1.50 -48.51
C SER A 486 22.80 -1.10 -47.05
N GLY A 487 22.19 -1.96 -46.23
CA GLY A 487 21.72 -1.63 -44.88
C GLY A 487 20.43 -0.79 -44.84
N GLU A 488 19.90 -0.38 -45.99
CA GLU A 488 18.68 0.42 -46.08
C GLU A 488 17.46 -0.50 -46.06
N LEU A 489 16.82 -0.55 -44.89
CA LEU A 489 15.66 -1.41 -44.64
C LEU A 489 14.35 -0.68 -44.90
N TYR A 490 13.36 -1.41 -45.40
CA TYR A 490 12.00 -0.92 -45.63
C TYR A 490 10.95 -2.00 -45.33
N ALA A 491 9.70 -1.58 -45.23
CA ALA A 491 8.55 -2.44 -45.06
C ALA A 491 8.04 -3.01 -46.39
N GLN A 492 8.00 -4.34 -46.52
CA GLN A 492 7.48 -5.04 -47.69
C GLN A 492 6.24 -5.87 -47.37
N GLY A 493 5.14 -5.59 -48.07
CA GLY A 493 4.04 -6.53 -48.27
C GLY A 493 4.23 -7.29 -49.58
N THR A 494 4.07 -8.62 -49.58
CA THR A 494 4.15 -9.42 -50.81
C THR A 494 3.40 -10.75 -50.72
N SER A 495 2.75 -11.12 -51.81
CA SER A 495 2.14 -12.44 -52.03
C SER A 495 3.03 -13.36 -52.89
N TYR A 496 4.27 -12.97 -53.19
CA TYR A 496 5.15 -13.75 -54.06
C TYR A 496 5.36 -15.18 -53.52
N LYS A 497 5.04 -16.17 -54.35
CA LYS A 497 5.01 -17.61 -54.00
C LYS A 497 4.04 -17.97 -52.86
N SER A 498 3.05 -17.14 -52.58
CA SER A 498 1.92 -17.54 -51.75
C SER A 498 0.94 -18.38 -52.58
N ASN A 499 0.28 -19.35 -51.94
CA ASN A 499 -0.76 -20.19 -52.54
C ASN A 499 -2.17 -19.81 -52.03
N GLU A 500 -2.28 -18.68 -51.35
CA GLU A 500 -3.48 -18.15 -50.73
C GLU A 500 -3.60 -16.64 -50.97
N GLU A 501 -4.82 -16.11 -50.83
CA GLU A 501 -5.06 -14.68 -50.76
C GLU A 501 -4.41 -14.11 -49.50
N ASN A 502 -3.75 -12.95 -49.60
CA ASN A 502 -3.10 -12.31 -48.46
C ASN A 502 -3.61 -10.89 -48.30
N ILE A 503 -4.13 -10.59 -47.12
CA ILE A 503 -4.50 -9.24 -46.70
C ILE A 503 -3.81 -9.02 -45.36
N SER A 504 -2.91 -8.05 -45.31
CA SER A 504 -2.12 -7.74 -44.12
C SER A 504 -2.08 -6.25 -43.83
N TRP A 505 -2.03 -5.93 -42.55
CA TRP A 505 -2.13 -4.59 -41.99
C TRP A 505 -0.88 -4.31 -41.17
N LEU A 506 -0.33 -3.12 -41.37
CA LEU A 506 0.74 -2.57 -40.54
C LEU A 506 0.23 -1.25 -39.98
N ILE A 507 -0.22 -1.29 -38.73
CA ILE A 507 -0.97 -0.23 -38.06
C ILE A 507 -0.06 0.42 -37.02
N THR A 508 -0.03 1.75 -37.00
CA THR A 508 0.76 2.56 -36.07
C THR A 508 0.20 2.47 -34.64
N PRO A 509 0.92 3.00 -33.64
CA PRO A 509 0.27 3.38 -32.38
C PRO A 509 -0.84 4.42 -32.63
N PRO A 510 -1.81 4.58 -31.70
CA PRO A 510 -2.75 5.70 -31.67
C PRO A 510 -1.99 7.03 -31.72
N ILE A 511 -2.49 7.98 -32.48
CA ILE A 511 -1.87 9.30 -32.64
C ILE A 511 -2.87 10.33 -32.13
N ASP A 512 -2.49 11.09 -31.10
CA ASP A 512 -3.34 12.13 -30.50
C ASP A 512 -3.39 13.36 -31.41
N LEU A 513 -4.26 13.30 -32.42
CA LEU A 513 -4.43 14.38 -33.39
C LEU A 513 -4.96 15.65 -32.74
N ASP A 514 -5.75 15.51 -31.66
CA ASP A 514 -6.30 16.65 -30.91
C ASP A 514 -5.20 17.44 -30.17
N ALA A 515 -4.08 16.79 -29.86
CA ALA A 515 -2.91 17.42 -29.26
C ALA A 515 -1.92 18.00 -30.28
N MET A 516 -2.18 17.86 -31.59
CA MET A 516 -1.30 18.32 -32.66
C MET A 516 -1.78 19.64 -33.28
N THR A 517 -0.85 20.45 -33.76
CA THR A 517 -1.14 21.63 -34.59
C THR A 517 -0.76 21.29 -36.04
N ASN A 518 -1.73 21.28 -36.95
CA ASN A 518 -1.57 20.87 -38.36
C ASN A 518 -0.99 19.44 -38.53
N PRO A 519 -1.70 18.41 -38.02
CA PRO A 519 -1.22 17.03 -38.15
C PRO A 519 -1.05 16.67 -39.62
N THR A 520 0.13 16.14 -39.97
CA THR A 520 0.54 15.85 -41.33
C THR A 520 1.12 14.44 -41.40
N LEU A 521 0.76 13.69 -42.44
CA LEU A 521 1.33 12.38 -42.76
C LEU A 521 2.15 12.46 -44.05
N SER A 522 3.37 11.92 -44.04
CA SER A 522 4.21 11.77 -45.22
C SER A 522 4.95 10.44 -45.18
N PHE A 523 5.07 9.77 -46.33
CA PHE A 523 5.80 8.51 -46.46
C PHE A 523 6.24 8.28 -47.91
N ASP A 524 7.15 7.32 -48.10
CA ASP A 524 7.59 6.86 -49.41
C ASP A 524 7.05 5.45 -49.71
N THR A 525 6.66 5.21 -50.96
CA THR A 525 6.24 3.87 -51.42
C THR A 525 6.95 3.50 -52.70
N GLU A 526 7.20 2.20 -52.87
CA GLU A 526 7.82 1.64 -54.06
C GLU A 526 7.02 0.41 -54.49
N LYS A 527 7.04 0.09 -55.79
CA LYS A 527 6.54 -1.17 -56.31
C LYS A 527 7.62 -1.93 -57.08
N ALA A 528 7.49 -3.25 -57.12
CA ALA A 528 8.25 -4.14 -57.98
C ALA A 528 7.35 -5.29 -58.45
N TYR A 529 7.50 -5.72 -59.71
CA TYR A 529 6.77 -6.86 -60.28
C TYR A 529 5.24 -6.73 -60.18
N TRP A 530 4.68 -5.58 -60.58
CA TRP A 530 3.24 -5.33 -60.53
C TRP A 530 2.44 -6.42 -61.27
N ASN A 531 1.53 -7.08 -60.56
CA ASN A 531 0.65 -8.10 -61.13
C ASN A 531 -0.71 -8.09 -60.41
N HIS A 532 -1.33 -6.91 -60.35
CA HIS A 532 -2.68 -6.68 -59.85
C HIS A 532 -3.56 -6.16 -60.99
N THR A 533 -4.72 -6.77 -61.20
CA THR A 533 -5.59 -6.48 -62.35
C THR A 533 -6.87 -5.71 -61.99
N THR A 534 -7.34 -5.82 -60.75
CA THR A 534 -8.61 -5.23 -60.29
C THR A 534 -8.48 -4.40 -59.02
N ASP A 535 -7.58 -4.78 -58.11
CA ASP A 535 -7.49 -4.19 -56.78
C ASP A 535 -6.17 -3.42 -56.58
N LYS A 536 -6.19 -2.43 -55.69
CA LYS A 536 -4.98 -1.70 -55.31
C LYS A 536 -4.11 -2.59 -54.41
N PRO A 537 -2.82 -2.82 -54.72
CA PRO A 537 -1.93 -3.63 -53.89
C PRO A 537 -1.56 -2.99 -52.55
N PHE A 538 -1.69 -1.66 -52.45
CA PHE A 538 -1.39 -0.88 -51.26
C PHE A 538 -2.44 0.22 -51.10
N GLN A 539 -2.93 0.39 -49.87
CA GLN A 539 -3.92 1.37 -49.49
C GLN A 539 -3.58 1.91 -48.10
N VAL A 540 -3.94 3.16 -47.84
CA VAL A 540 -3.71 3.83 -46.56
C VAL A 540 -5.05 4.12 -45.93
N PHE A 541 -5.21 3.79 -44.66
CA PHE A 541 -6.45 4.00 -43.92
C PHE A 541 -6.18 4.69 -42.59
N ILE A 542 -7.22 5.35 -42.07
CA ILE A 542 -7.26 5.91 -40.72
C ILE A 542 -8.53 5.45 -40.01
N SER A 543 -8.43 5.22 -38.70
CA SER A 543 -9.55 4.87 -37.83
C SER A 543 -9.45 5.69 -36.55
N SER A 544 -10.60 6.07 -36.00
CA SER A 544 -10.73 6.78 -34.71
C SER A 544 -11.36 5.89 -33.62
N ASP A 545 -11.62 4.62 -33.92
CA ASP A 545 -12.31 3.66 -33.05
C ASP A 545 -11.60 2.31 -32.97
N PHE A 546 -10.39 2.20 -33.51
CA PHE A 546 -9.58 0.99 -33.43
C PHE A 546 -9.07 0.75 -32.00
N ASP A 547 -9.43 -0.40 -31.44
CA ASP A 547 -9.11 -0.79 -30.06
C ASP A 547 -7.67 -1.32 -29.87
N GLY A 548 -6.88 -1.34 -30.95
CA GLY A 548 -5.51 -1.84 -30.99
C GLY A 548 -5.38 -3.33 -31.30
N THR A 549 -6.48 -4.08 -31.31
CA THR A 549 -6.46 -5.55 -31.38
C THR A 549 -7.10 -6.13 -32.63
N ASN A 550 -8.35 -5.74 -32.93
CA ASN A 550 -9.14 -6.40 -33.97
C ASN A 550 -9.46 -5.45 -35.13
N VAL A 551 -8.80 -5.64 -36.26
CA VAL A 551 -8.95 -4.78 -37.44
C VAL A 551 -10.41 -4.73 -37.92
N SER A 552 -11.15 -5.83 -37.77
CA SER A 552 -12.52 -5.97 -38.27
C SER A 552 -13.59 -5.32 -37.39
N SER A 553 -13.28 -4.97 -36.14
CA SER A 553 -14.23 -4.29 -35.25
C SER A 553 -14.24 -2.77 -35.44
N ALA A 554 -13.22 -2.23 -36.12
CA ALA A 554 -13.02 -0.81 -36.30
C ALA A 554 -13.56 -0.28 -37.63
N THR A 555 -13.85 1.01 -37.65
CA THR A 555 -14.24 1.74 -38.85
C THR A 555 -12.99 2.36 -39.49
N TRP A 556 -12.72 1.99 -40.75
CA TRP A 556 -11.57 2.48 -41.51
C TRP A 556 -12.01 3.42 -42.63
N THR A 557 -11.40 4.61 -42.69
CA THR A 557 -11.57 5.57 -43.77
C THR A 557 -10.31 5.58 -44.63
N GLU A 558 -10.45 5.35 -45.94
CA GLU A 558 -9.30 5.39 -46.86
C GLU A 558 -8.78 6.83 -46.97
N ILE A 559 -7.48 7.01 -46.75
CA ILE A 559 -6.76 8.26 -47.01
C ILE A 559 -6.33 8.23 -48.48
N ASN A 560 -6.74 9.25 -49.24
CA ASN A 560 -6.31 9.40 -50.63
C ASN A 560 -4.86 9.90 -50.69
N ALA A 561 -3.91 8.99 -50.56
CA ALA A 561 -2.49 9.26 -50.64
C ALA A 561 -1.94 9.03 -52.06
N LYS A 562 -0.94 9.81 -52.45
CA LYS A 562 -0.13 9.49 -53.64
C LYS A 562 0.78 8.31 -53.30
N VAL A 563 0.60 7.20 -54.02
CA VAL A 563 1.35 5.95 -53.82
C VAL A 563 1.89 5.44 -55.16
N ALA A 564 2.85 4.52 -55.13
CA ALA A 564 3.34 3.87 -56.34
C ALA A 564 2.22 3.10 -57.09
N VAL A 565 2.18 3.26 -58.41
CA VAL A 565 1.19 2.65 -59.30
C VAL A 565 1.83 1.81 -60.41
N GLU A 566 1.01 1.08 -61.18
CA GLU A 566 1.48 0.19 -62.25
C GLU A 566 2.40 0.86 -63.26
N SER A 567 2.10 2.10 -63.64
CA SER A 567 2.85 2.87 -64.65
C SER A 567 4.21 3.38 -64.17
N ASP A 568 4.48 3.35 -62.86
CA ASP A 568 5.77 3.78 -62.33
C ASP A 568 6.87 2.76 -62.69
N ALA A 569 8.13 3.15 -62.62
CA ALA A 569 9.24 2.20 -62.80
C ALA A 569 9.37 1.29 -61.57
N ASP A 570 9.77 0.04 -61.79
CA ASP A 570 10.09 -0.87 -60.68
C ASP A 570 11.29 -0.32 -59.89
N ASN A 571 11.24 -0.51 -58.57
CA ASN A 571 12.27 -0.08 -57.63
C ASN A 571 12.56 1.44 -57.62
N THR A 572 11.49 2.23 -57.76
CA THR A 572 11.55 3.69 -57.68
C THR A 572 10.63 4.19 -56.57
N TRP A 573 11.20 4.89 -55.59
CA TRP A 573 10.46 5.51 -54.50
C TRP A 573 9.59 6.67 -54.97
N ILE A 574 8.32 6.63 -54.57
CA ILE A 574 7.30 7.62 -54.81
C ILE A 574 6.93 8.25 -53.46
N HIS A 575 7.30 9.53 -53.31
CA HIS A 575 6.95 10.31 -52.14
C HIS A 575 5.47 10.71 -52.18
N SER A 576 4.78 10.52 -51.05
CA SER A 576 3.36 10.87 -50.89
C SER A 576 3.12 12.38 -50.95
N GLY A 577 4.11 13.18 -50.53
CA GLY A 577 3.93 14.57 -50.15
C GLY A 577 3.29 14.69 -48.77
N ASP A 578 3.01 15.93 -48.36
CA ASP A 578 2.37 16.26 -47.09
C ASP A 578 0.85 16.05 -47.19
N ILE A 579 0.34 15.03 -46.50
CA ILE A 579 -1.08 14.74 -46.41
C ILE A 579 -1.62 15.40 -45.14
N ASP A 580 -2.53 16.36 -45.31
CA ASP A 580 -3.18 17.06 -44.18
C ASP A 580 -4.19 16.13 -43.48
N LEU A 581 -3.99 15.90 -42.20
CA LEU A 581 -4.88 15.11 -41.35
C LEU A 581 -5.79 15.99 -40.46
N SER A 582 -5.79 17.31 -40.62
CA SER A 582 -6.54 18.25 -39.77
C SER A 582 -8.06 18.05 -39.79
N SER A 583 -8.60 17.35 -40.79
CA SER A 583 -10.02 16.99 -40.85
C SER A 583 -10.41 15.81 -39.96
N TYR A 584 -9.43 15.11 -39.37
CA TYR A 584 -9.62 14.01 -38.42
C TYR A 584 -9.38 14.50 -36.99
N SER A 585 -9.99 13.83 -36.01
CA SER A 585 -9.91 14.18 -34.58
C SER A 585 -9.85 12.91 -33.73
N GLY A 586 -9.34 13.02 -32.50
CA GLY A 586 -9.22 11.91 -31.55
C GLY A 586 -7.85 11.25 -31.54
N LYS A 587 -7.82 9.99 -31.11
CA LYS A 587 -6.63 9.17 -30.86
C LYS A 587 -6.60 7.93 -31.73
#